data_AF-A0A511Z318-F1
#
_entry.id   AF-A0A511Z318-F1
#
_cell.length_a   1.000
_cell.length_b   1.000
_cell.length_c   1.000
_cell.angle_alpha   90.00
_cell.angle_beta   90.00
_cell.angle_gamma   90.00
#
_symmetry.space_group_name_H-M   'P 1'
#
loop_
_entity.id
_entity.type
_entity.pdbx_description
1 polymer ?
#
loop_
_entity_poly.entity_id
_entity_poly.type
_entity_poly.pdbx_seq_one_letter_code
_entity_poly.pdbx_strand_id
1 'polypeptide(L)'
;MNESSSQFYTDIRVDYGRDDVIKMAIYYQVNDDGILKGQSNTHLYLLKFLPINLKALHSEYKYSIYATSKLIGYNTPVDLGWGMTTGIFDESISNYGVIFGILLSLIVLILVCRLGDSSKNNLIIILTYITGFLLMILQATSFIFILFLWIISIITFYLFRISRVEY
;
A
#
# COMPACT_ATOMS: atom_id res chain seq x y z
N MET A 1 -25.38 -23.92 -9.12
CA MET A 1 -23.98 -23.94 -8.64
C MET A 1 -24.05 -24.12 -7.13
N ASN A 2 -23.37 -25.12 -6.55
CA ASN A 2 -23.41 -25.38 -5.11
C ASN A 2 -22.98 -24.13 -4.34
N GLU A 3 -23.77 -23.69 -3.37
CA GLU A 3 -23.50 -22.50 -2.53
C GLU A 3 -22.08 -22.53 -1.94
N SER A 4 -21.59 -23.72 -1.56
CA SER A 4 -20.22 -23.94 -1.08
C SER A 4 -19.13 -23.49 -2.08
N SER A 5 -19.29 -23.73 -3.38
CA SER A 5 -18.31 -23.32 -4.39
C SER A 5 -18.34 -21.82 -4.65
N SER A 6 -19.53 -21.20 -4.56
CA SER A 6 -19.69 -19.74 -4.69
C SER A 6 -19.09 -18.99 -3.50
N GLN A 7 -19.29 -19.51 -2.29
CA GLN A 7 -18.71 -18.97 -1.07
C GLN A 7 -17.18 -19.03 -1.13
N PHE A 8 -16.63 -20.21 -1.41
CA PHE A 8 -15.17 -20.41 -1.54
C PHE A 8 -14.53 -19.48 -2.58
N TYR A 9 -15.18 -19.32 -3.74
CA TYR A 9 -14.71 -18.38 -4.76
C TYR A 9 -14.74 -16.92 -4.28
N THR A 10 -15.76 -16.54 -3.54
CA THR A 10 -15.90 -15.18 -2.99
C THR A 10 -14.82 -14.90 -1.95
N ASP A 11 -14.59 -15.85 -1.04
CA ASP A 11 -13.57 -15.75 0.00
C ASP A 11 -12.17 -15.58 -0.62
N ILE A 12 -11.84 -16.38 -1.65
CA ILE A 12 -10.56 -16.21 -2.36
C ILE A 12 -10.42 -14.81 -2.97
N ARG A 13 -11.49 -14.29 -3.58
CA ARG A 13 -11.47 -13.00 -4.27
C ARG A 13 -11.34 -11.83 -3.30
N VAL A 14 -11.97 -11.95 -2.13
CA VAL A 14 -11.88 -10.97 -1.04
C VAL A 14 -10.50 -11.03 -0.39
N ASP A 15 -10.07 -12.21 0.06
CA ASP A 15 -8.87 -12.36 0.87
C ASP A 15 -7.58 -12.15 0.08
N TYR A 16 -7.50 -12.72 -1.13
CA TYR A 16 -6.28 -12.68 -1.96
C TYR A 16 -6.36 -11.68 -3.11
N GLY A 17 -7.54 -11.50 -3.69
CA GLY A 17 -7.74 -10.55 -4.79
C GLY A 17 -7.79 -9.10 -4.34
N ARG A 18 -8.11 -8.85 -3.06
CA ARG A 18 -8.36 -7.51 -2.50
C ARG A 18 -9.37 -6.72 -3.34
N ASP A 19 -10.26 -7.47 -3.98
CA ASP A 19 -11.15 -7.00 -5.02
C ASP A 19 -12.17 -5.99 -4.48
N ASP A 20 -12.59 -6.18 -3.24
CA ASP A 20 -13.52 -5.31 -2.53
C ASP A 20 -12.97 -3.90 -2.30
N VAL A 21 -11.76 -3.76 -1.76
CA VAL A 21 -11.14 -2.44 -1.51
C VAL A 21 -10.75 -1.73 -2.79
N ILE A 22 -10.29 -2.48 -3.80
CA ILE A 22 -9.95 -1.90 -5.11
C ILE A 22 -11.21 -1.43 -5.82
N LYS A 23 -12.28 -2.25 -5.88
CA LYS A 23 -13.56 -1.85 -6.46
C LYS A 23 -14.16 -0.67 -5.73
N MET A 24 -14.09 -0.65 -4.40
CA MET A 24 -14.56 0.46 -3.60
C MET A 24 -13.80 1.75 -3.95
N ALA A 25 -12.46 1.70 -4.02
CA ALA A 25 -11.65 2.85 -4.41
C ALA A 25 -12.00 3.37 -5.81
N ILE A 26 -12.13 2.47 -6.80
CA ILE A 26 -12.54 2.83 -8.16
C ILE A 26 -13.95 3.43 -8.17
N TYR A 27 -14.90 2.79 -7.51
CA TYR A 27 -16.29 3.23 -7.47
C TYR A 27 -16.41 4.65 -6.94
N TYR A 28 -15.84 4.93 -5.78
CA TYR A 28 -15.91 6.27 -5.17
C TYR A 28 -15.13 7.32 -5.97
N GLN A 29 -14.02 6.93 -6.61
CA GLN A 29 -13.26 7.83 -7.45
C GLN A 29 -14.00 8.21 -8.76
N VAL A 30 -14.79 7.29 -9.32
CA VAL A 30 -15.56 7.53 -10.55
C VAL A 30 -16.87 8.29 -10.29
N ASN A 31 -17.46 8.13 -9.10
CA ASN A 31 -18.71 8.80 -8.73
C ASN A 31 -18.50 10.17 -8.05
N ASP A 32 -17.29 10.75 -8.15
CA ASP A 32 -16.91 12.03 -7.51
C ASP A 32 -17.20 12.11 -5.99
N ASP A 33 -17.31 10.96 -5.33
CA ASP A 33 -17.49 10.81 -3.88
C ASP A 33 -16.28 10.12 -3.26
N GLY A 34 -15.09 10.60 -3.65
CA GLY A 34 -13.81 9.99 -3.30
C GLY A 34 -13.69 9.68 -1.80
N ILE A 35 -13.13 8.51 -1.48
CA ILE A 35 -12.87 8.07 -0.08
C ILE A 35 -12.06 9.13 0.68
N LEU A 36 -11.14 9.79 -0.03
CA LEU A 36 -10.35 10.91 0.45
C LEU A 36 -10.92 12.23 -0.08
N LYS A 37 -11.11 13.21 0.80
CA LYS A 37 -11.50 14.58 0.41
C LYS A 37 -10.36 15.38 -0.22
N GLY A 38 -9.12 14.89 -0.15
CA GLY A 38 -7.93 15.51 -0.73
C GLY A 38 -6.93 14.47 -1.20
N GLN A 39 -6.17 14.79 -2.24
CA GLN A 39 -5.16 13.91 -2.81
C GLN A 39 -3.94 13.78 -1.87
N SER A 40 -3.17 12.70 -2.02
CA SER A 40 -1.91 12.46 -1.30
C SER A 40 -1.99 12.21 0.22
N ASN A 41 -3.16 11.84 0.76
CA ASN A 41 -3.35 11.43 2.16
C ASN A 41 -2.28 10.45 2.67
N THR A 42 -1.93 9.42 1.90
CA THR A 42 -0.94 8.41 2.31
C THR A 42 0.44 9.06 2.58
N HIS A 43 0.83 10.03 1.76
CA HIS A 43 2.10 10.74 1.89
C HIS A 43 2.05 11.69 3.08
N LEU A 44 0.96 12.43 3.21
CA LEU A 44 0.74 13.35 4.33
C LEU A 44 0.68 12.62 5.68
N TYR A 45 0.19 11.38 5.70
CA TYR A 45 0.21 10.55 6.90
C TYR A 45 1.64 10.11 7.25
N LEU A 46 2.45 9.72 6.26
CA LEU A 46 3.85 9.32 6.48
C LEU A 46 4.72 10.47 7.04
N LEU A 47 4.41 11.72 6.71
CA LEU A 47 5.12 12.87 7.29
C LEU A 47 5.06 12.92 8.82
N LYS A 48 4.07 12.27 9.47
CA LYS A 48 4.02 12.14 10.94
C LYS A 48 5.23 11.46 11.56
N PHE A 49 5.93 10.63 10.79
CA PHE A 49 7.13 9.93 11.26
C PHE A 49 8.40 10.79 11.11
N LEU A 50 8.31 11.96 10.47
CA LEU A 50 9.43 12.90 10.40
C LEU A 50 9.48 13.76 11.67
N PRO A 51 10.68 14.10 12.18
CA PRO A 51 10.86 14.92 13.39
C PRO A 51 10.53 16.41 13.18
N ILE A 52 9.82 16.76 12.12
CA ILE A 52 9.51 18.15 11.73
C ILE A 52 8.07 18.47 12.15
N ASN A 53 7.87 19.59 12.85
CA ASN A 53 6.53 20.01 13.32
C ASN A 53 5.70 20.60 12.17
N LEU A 54 5.20 19.75 11.29
CA LEU A 54 4.28 20.09 10.19
C LEU A 54 2.86 19.63 10.52
N LYS A 55 2.41 19.83 11.77
CA LYS A 55 1.06 19.41 12.22
C LYS A 55 -0.08 19.88 11.32
N ALA A 56 0.06 21.04 10.67
CA ALA A 56 -0.93 21.58 9.75
C ALA A 56 -1.01 20.86 8.39
N LEU A 57 0.03 20.10 8.02
CA LEU A 57 0.14 19.41 6.72
C LEU A 57 -0.12 17.91 6.83
N HIS A 58 -0.07 17.33 8.04
CA HIS A 58 -0.22 15.89 8.21
C HIS A 58 -1.69 15.46 8.15
N SER A 59 -1.95 14.33 7.51
CA SER A 59 -3.26 13.68 7.63
C SER A 59 -3.44 13.17 9.06
N GLU A 60 -4.59 13.44 9.66
CA GLU A 60 -4.93 12.94 11.00
C GLU A 60 -4.97 11.41 11.02
N TYR A 61 -5.55 10.79 10.00
CA TYR A 61 -5.70 9.35 9.93
C TYR A 61 -4.97 8.76 8.74
N LYS A 62 -4.67 7.47 8.84
CA LYS A 62 -4.18 6.67 7.70
C LYS A 62 -5.34 6.34 6.77
N TYR A 63 -5.04 6.14 5.49
CA TYR A 63 -6.05 5.78 4.47
C TYR A 63 -7.00 4.66 4.92
N SER A 64 -6.50 3.61 5.58
CA SER A 64 -7.34 2.49 6.02
C SER A 64 -8.52 2.91 6.90
N ILE A 65 -8.39 3.98 7.69
CA ILE A 65 -9.46 4.51 8.55
C ILE A 65 -10.52 5.21 7.70
N TYR A 66 -10.11 6.00 6.70
CA TYR A 66 -11.03 6.62 5.75
C TYR A 66 -11.79 5.57 4.95
N ALA A 67 -11.08 4.57 4.41
CA ALA A 67 -11.68 3.46 3.68
C ALA A 67 -12.69 2.69 4.55
N THR A 68 -12.31 2.34 5.78
CA THR A 68 -13.23 1.63 6.70
C THR A 68 -14.46 2.47 7.04
N SER A 69 -14.26 3.76 7.33
CA SER A 69 -15.36 4.66 7.69
C SER A 69 -16.37 4.79 6.55
N LYS A 70 -15.86 4.99 5.32
CA LYS A 70 -16.69 5.13 4.12
C LYS A 70 -17.40 3.81 3.77
N LEU A 71 -16.75 2.67 3.98
CA LEU A 71 -17.35 1.34 3.78
C LEU A 71 -18.56 1.11 4.70
N ILE A 72 -18.49 1.60 5.94
CA ILE A 72 -19.56 1.46 6.95
C ILE A 72 -20.62 2.58 6.82
N GLY A 73 -20.43 3.53 5.90
CA GLY A 73 -21.39 4.59 5.63
C GLY A 73 -21.20 5.87 6.46
N TYR A 74 -20.05 6.03 7.13
CA TYR A 74 -19.70 7.29 7.77
C TYR A 74 -19.21 8.32 6.74
N ASN A 75 -19.65 9.57 6.91
CA ASN A 75 -19.24 10.71 6.08
C ASN A 75 -17.91 11.36 6.53
N THR A 76 -17.41 10.95 7.70
CA THR A 76 -16.18 11.44 8.33
C THR A 76 -15.33 10.26 8.80
N PRO A 77 -13.99 10.38 8.81
CA PRO A 77 -13.14 9.32 9.35
C PRO A 77 -13.43 9.12 10.84
N VAL A 78 -13.69 7.88 11.24
CA VAL A 78 -13.86 7.45 12.63
C VAL A 78 -12.88 6.31 12.87
N ASP A 79 -12.02 6.47 13.87
CA ASP A 79 -11.13 5.38 14.28
C ASP A 79 -11.94 4.33 15.07
N LEU A 80 -12.25 3.22 14.40
CA LEU A 80 -13.00 2.11 14.98
C LEU A 80 -12.10 1.09 15.68
N GLY A 81 -10.77 1.30 15.71
CA GLY A 81 -9.78 0.39 16.31
C GLY A 81 -9.49 -0.88 15.52
N TRP A 82 -10.47 -1.37 14.75
CA TRP A 82 -10.33 -2.40 13.73
C TRP A 82 -10.82 -1.84 12.40
N GLY A 83 -10.31 -2.35 11.29
CA GLY A 83 -10.71 -1.82 10.00
C GLY A 83 -10.25 -2.67 8.83
N MET A 84 -10.76 -2.25 7.68
CA MET A 84 -10.41 -2.84 6.41
C MET A 84 -8.90 -2.70 6.18
N THR A 85 -8.25 -3.82 5.90
CA THR A 85 -6.87 -3.77 5.40
C THR A 85 -6.88 -3.13 4.02
N THR A 86 -5.83 -2.40 3.69
CA THR A 86 -5.72 -1.64 2.43
C THR A 86 -4.35 -1.96 1.84
N GLY A 87 -4.15 -1.74 0.56
CA GLY A 87 -2.89 -2.04 -0.12
C GLY A 87 -2.51 -0.94 -1.10
N ILE A 88 -1.43 -1.21 -1.83
CA ILE A 88 -0.85 -0.23 -2.74
C ILE A 88 -1.81 0.21 -3.85
N PHE A 89 -2.71 -0.67 -4.31
CA PHE A 89 -3.62 -0.37 -5.41
C PHE A 89 -4.73 0.58 -5.00
N ASP A 90 -5.52 0.22 -3.99
CA ASP A 90 -6.63 1.03 -3.49
C ASP A 90 -6.14 2.34 -2.86
N GLU A 91 -5.00 2.34 -2.17
CA GLU A 91 -4.37 3.58 -1.72
C GLU A 91 -3.99 4.47 -2.90
N SER A 92 -3.29 3.93 -3.91
CA SER A 92 -2.85 4.76 -5.03
C SER A 92 -4.04 5.29 -5.84
N ILE A 93 -5.06 4.48 -6.11
CA ILE A 93 -6.29 4.90 -6.80
C ILE A 93 -6.95 6.06 -6.06
N SER A 94 -7.13 5.95 -4.75
CA SER A 94 -7.78 6.99 -3.95
C SER A 94 -6.94 8.26 -3.81
N ASN A 95 -5.61 8.15 -3.84
CA ASN A 95 -4.72 9.31 -3.72
C ASN A 95 -4.53 10.05 -5.06
N TYR A 96 -4.61 9.34 -6.18
CA TYR A 96 -4.10 9.80 -7.48
C TYR A 96 -5.07 9.65 -8.65
N GLY A 97 -6.27 9.13 -8.40
CA GLY A 97 -7.23 8.78 -9.44
C GLY A 97 -7.00 7.38 -10.01
N VAL A 98 -8.01 6.85 -10.71
CA VAL A 98 -8.03 5.46 -11.17
C VAL A 98 -6.84 5.13 -12.09
N ILE A 99 -6.66 5.89 -13.17
CA ILE A 99 -5.65 5.57 -14.19
C ILE A 99 -4.23 5.75 -13.62
N PHE A 100 -3.95 6.91 -13.04
CA PHE A 100 -2.61 7.21 -12.54
C PHE A 100 -2.28 6.38 -11.30
N GLY A 101 -3.26 6.11 -10.42
CA GLY A 101 -3.09 5.24 -9.27
C GLY A 101 -2.70 3.82 -9.66
N ILE A 102 -3.41 3.19 -10.60
CA ILE A 102 -3.08 1.83 -11.08
C ILE A 102 -1.68 1.79 -11.69
N LEU A 103 -1.35 2.75 -12.55
CA LEU A 103 -0.02 2.83 -13.17
C LEU A 103 1.08 2.98 -12.12
N LEU A 104 0.88 3.85 -11.13
CA LEU A 104 1.83 4.05 -10.04
C LEU A 104 2.05 2.77 -9.24
N SER A 105 0.97 2.07 -8.85
CA SER A 105 1.07 0.80 -8.13
C SER A 105 1.87 -0.25 -8.91
N LEU A 106 1.59 -0.38 -10.21
CA LEU A 106 2.33 -1.31 -11.08
C LEU A 106 3.81 -0.94 -11.20
N ILE A 107 4.12 0.34 -11.40
CA ILE A 107 5.50 0.82 -11.48
C ILE A 107 6.24 0.51 -10.17
N VAL A 108 5.64 0.80 -9.02
CA VAL A 108 6.27 0.52 -7.71
C VAL A 108 6.52 -0.97 -7.54
N LEU A 109 5.54 -1.84 -7.84
CA LEU A 109 5.72 -3.29 -7.73
C LEU A 109 6.81 -3.81 -8.68
N ILE A 110 6.86 -3.32 -9.92
CA ILE A 110 7.92 -3.65 -10.88
C ILE A 110 9.29 -3.23 -10.33
N LEU A 111 9.40 -2.02 -9.77
CA LEU A 111 10.65 -1.52 -9.20
C LEU A 111 11.09 -2.38 -8.01
N VAL A 112 10.17 -2.72 -7.10
CA VAL A 112 10.44 -3.61 -5.97
C VAL A 112 11.00 -4.95 -6.47
N CYS A 113 10.32 -5.62 -7.41
CA CYS A 113 10.77 -6.90 -7.97
C CYS A 113 12.14 -6.77 -8.65
N ARG A 114 12.36 -5.73 -9.48
CA ARG A 114 13.64 -5.51 -10.16
C ARG A 114 14.79 -5.28 -9.18
N LEU A 115 14.55 -4.56 -8.08
CA LEU A 115 15.55 -4.35 -7.03
C LEU A 115 15.92 -5.68 -6.35
N GLY A 116 14.93 -6.52 -6.02
CA GLY A 116 15.17 -7.84 -5.45
C GLY A 116 15.97 -8.75 -6.38
N ASP A 117 15.52 -8.90 -7.63
CA ASP A 117 16.12 -9.80 -8.63
C ASP A 117 17.55 -9.42 -8.98
N SER A 118 17.84 -8.12 -9.01
CA SER A 118 19.19 -7.60 -9.29
C SER A 118 20.23 -7.92 -8.21
N SER A 119 19.78 -8.25 -6.99
CA SER A 119 20.67 -8.43 -5.84
C SER A 119 21.45 -9.74 -5.86
N LYS A 120 20.89 -10.79 -6.49
CA LYS A 120 21.41 -12.18 -6.47
C LYS A 120 21.70 -12.72 -5.05
N ASN A 121 21.17 -12.09 -4.00
CA ASN A 121 21.32 -12.50 -2.62
C ASN A 121 20.00 -13.09 -2.14
N ASN A 122 20.03 -14.36 -1.73
CA ASN A 122 18.82 -15.09 -1.35
C ASN A 122 18.03 -14.40 -0.23
N LEU A 123 18.69 -13.77 0.75
CA LEU A 123 18.01 -13.07 1.84
C LEU A 123 17.29 -11.82 1.33
N ILE A 124 17.93 -11.04 0.46
CA ILE A 124 17.33 -9.84 -0.14
C ILE A 124 16.16 -10.22 -1.04
N ILE A 125 16.30 -11.31 -1.81
CA ILE A 125 15.23 -11.83 -2.68
C ILE A 125 14.01 -12.25 -1.85
N ILE A 126 14.20 -13.05 -0.79
CA ILE A 126 13.10 -13.47 0.10
C ILE A 126 12.42 -12.25 0.71
N LEU A 127 13.21 -11.32 1.23
CA LEU A 127 12.68 -10.11 1.85
C LEU A 127 11.92 -9.23 0.84
N THR A 128 12.39 -9.17 -0.42
CA THR A 128 11.70 -8.46 -1.50
C THR A 128 10.35 -9.10 -1.81
N TYR A 129 10.26 -10.43 -1.87
CA TYR A 129 8.98 -11.11 -2.06
C TYR A 129 8.01 -10.84 -0.91
N ILE A 130 8.50 -10.90 0.34
CA ILE A 130 7.69 -10.56 1.51
C ILE A 130 7.21 -9.11 1.42
N THR A 131 8.09 -8.15 1.13
CA THR A 131 7.72 -6.73 0.99
C THR A 131 6.74 -6.49 -0.16
N GLY A 132 6.94 -7.10 -1.32
CA GLY A 132 6.05 -6.99 -2.47
C GLY A 132 4.66 -7.54 -2.16
N PHE A 133 4.59 -8.71 -1.52
CA PHE A 133 3.33 -9.30 -1.07
C PHE A 133 2.62 -8.41 -0.04
N LEU A 134 3.35 -7.93 0.98
CA LEU A 134 2.79 -7.04 2.00
C LEU A 134 2.31 -5.71 1.42
N LEU A 135 2.99 -5.14 0.43
CA LEU A 135 2.52 -3.94 -0.28
C LEU A 135 1.16 -4.17 -0.97
N MET A 136 0.90 -5.38 -1.46
CA MET A 136 -0.38 -5.70 -2.10
C MET A 136 -1.52 -5.85 -1.10
N ILE A 137 -1.26 -6.38 0.10
CA ILE A 137 -2.32 -6.75 1.06
C ILE A 137 -2.45 -5.80 2.25
N LEU A 138 -1.43 -4.99 2.53
CA LEU A 138 -1.32 -4.16 3.72
C LEU A 138 -0.81 -2.76 3.38
N GLN A 139 -1.27 -1.79 4.15
CA GLN A 139 -0.77 -0.43 4.12
C GLN A 139 0.68 -0.42 4.63
N ALA A 140 1.55 0.36 3.99
CA ALA A 140 2.99 0.43 4.28
C ALA A 140 3.32 0.64 5.77
N THR A 141 2.52 1.44 6.48
CA THR A 141 2.74 1.72 7.91
C THR A 141 2.52 0.50 8.80
N SER A 142 1.70 -0.47 8.36
CA SER A 142 1.39 -1.68 9.14
C SER A 142 2.56 -2.67 9.18
N PHE A 143 3.50 -2.59 8.23
CA PHE A 143 4.69 -3.44 8.19
C PHE A 143 5.98 -2.62 8.07
N ILE A 144 5.98 -1.40 8.64
CA ILE A 144 7.06 -0.43 8.49
C ILE A 144 8.43 -0.98 8.88
N PHE A 145 8.52 -1.87 9.88
CA PHE A 145 9.77 -2.50 10.28
C PHE A 145 10.36 -3.42 9.19
N ILE A 146 9.50 -4.23 8.55
CA ILE A 146 9.91 -5.11 7.44
C ILE A 146 10.30 -4.25 6.24
N LEU A 147 9.51 -3.22 5.93
CA LEU A 147 9.81 -2.28 4.86
C LEU A 147 11.15 -1.57 5.08
N PHE A 148 11.42 -1.12 6.31
CA PHE A 148 12.68 -0.47 6.66
C PHE A 148 13.88 -1.41 6.56
N LEU A 149 13.75 -2.65 7.05
CA LEU A 149 14.79 -3.67 6.94
C LEU A 149 15.09 -4.00 5.46
N TRP A 150 14.06 -4.06 4.62
CA TRP A 150 14.19 -4.22 3.17
C TRP A 150 14.94 -3.05 2.53
N ILE A 151 14.53 -1.80 2.83
CA ILE A 151 15.19 -0.60 2.32
C ILE A 151 16.67 -0.57 2.69
N ILE A 152 17.01 -0.80 3.97
CA ILE A 152 18.42 -0.85 4.42
C ILE A 152 19.20 -1.93 3.68
N SER A 153 18.62 -3.12 3.54
CA SER A 153 19.29 -4.26 2.89
C SER A 153 19.61 -3.94 1.42
N ILE A 154 18.67 -3.32 0.71
CA ILE A 154 18.86 -2.86 -0.67
C ILE A 154 19.92 -1.76 -0.73
N ILE A 155 19.80 -0.69 0.07
CA ILE A 155 20.76 0.42 0.06
C ILE A 155 22.18 -0.09 0.35
N THR A 156 22.33 -0.91 1.39
CA THR A 156 23.63 -1.49 1.78
C THR A 156 24.21 -2.33 0.66
N PHE A 157 23.40 -3.17 0.01
CA PHE A 157 23.84 -3.98 -1.13
C PHE A 157 24.35 -3.12 -2.29
N TYR A 158 23.62 -2.06 -2.65
CA TYR A 158 24.01 -1.17 -3.75
C TYR A 158 25.25 -0.33 -3.43
N LEU A 159 25.38 0.17 -2.20
CA LEU A 159 26.57 0.89 -1.76
C LEU A 159 27.82 -0.01 -1.84
N PHE A 160 27.76 -1.23 -1.28
CA PHE A 160 28.88 -2.17 -1.37
C PHE A 160 29.21 -2.60 -2.80
N ARG A 161 28.21 -2.69 -3.68
CA ARG A 161 28.42 -3.01 -5.09
C ARG A 161 29.19 -1.91 -5.80
N ILE A 162 28.84 -0.64 -5.57
CA ILE A 162 29.53 0.52 -6.16
C ILE A 162 31.00 0.56 -5.69
N SER A 163 31.25 0.39 -4.39
CA SER A 163 32.62 0.41 -3.84
C SER A 163 33.54 -0.70 -4.37
N ARG A 164 33.01 -1.79 -4.94
CA ARG A 164 33.80 -2.87 -5.57
C ARG A 164 34.09 -2.65 -7.05
N VAL A 165 33.47 -1.66 -7.69
CA VAL A 165 33.69 -1.35 -9.12
C VAL A 165 34.80 -0.31 -9.29
N GLU A 166 35.17 0.40 -8.22
CA GLU A 166 36.20 1.46 -8.23
C GLU A 166 37.64 0.95 -7.93
N TYR A 167 37.86 -0.37 -7.87
CA TYR A 167 39.17 -1.02 -7.75
C TYR A 167 39.36 -2.03 -8.88
#